data_AF-A0A7W7Z9J4-F1
#
_entry.id   AF-A0A7W7Z9J4-F1
#
_cell.length_a   1.000
_cell.length_b   1.000
_cell.length_c   1.000
_cell.angle_alpha   90.00
_cell.angle_beta   90.00
_cell.angle_gamma   90.00
#
_symmetry.space_group_name_H-M   'P 1'
#
loop_
_entity.id
_entity.type
_entity.pdbx_description
1 polymer ?
#
loop_
_entity_poly.entity_id
_entity_poly.type
_entity_poly.pdbx_seq_one_letter_code
_entity_poly.pdbx_strand_id
1 'polypeptide(L)'
;MLFSTCSPNMTRRERIRAMRPFYILYAIYMPFCFLLIFSKPVKDSVGAWTIDLAAGVSMVAMLIAAAAGFARQRDEFQRKLLTEAMMWGVGGLLAITCVWGLLEVHTSIPRMDVLFNFPIFMTITAIAKVAIFRRNPVGNE
;
A
#
# COMPACT_ATOMS: atom_id res chain seq x y z
N MET A 1 -20.80 -16.46 -10.82
CA MET A 1 -21.14 -15.64 -12.01
C MET A 1 -19.87 -15.36 -12.80
N LEU A 2 -19.83 -15.91 -14.02
CA LEU A 2 -18.98 -15.57 -15.17
C LEU A 2 -17.47 -15.42 -14.91
N PHE A 3 -16.79 -16.57 -14.93
CA PHE A 3 -15.46 -16.69 -15.53
C PHE A 3 -15.56 -16.23 -16.99
N SER A 4 -15.44 -14.91 -17.22
CA SER A 4 -15.30 -14.34 -18.56
C SER A 4 -13.88 -14.64 -19.06
N THR A 5 -13.85 -15.30 -20.20
CA THR A 5 -12.70 -15.77 -20.97
C THR A 5 -11.92 -14.61 -21.60
N CYS A 6 -10.60 -14.75 -21.55
CA CYS A 6 -9.57 -14.32 -22.50
C CYS A 6 -9.72 -12.97 -23.25
N SER A 7 -8.87 -12.00 -22.87
CA SER A 7 -8.26 -11.05 -23.81
C SER A 7 -6.78 -10.91 -23.44
N PRO A 8 -5.83 -11.30 -24.32
CA PRO A 8 -4.39 -11.25 -24.08
C PRO A 8 -3.82 -9.82 -24.12
N ASN A 9 -4.66 -8.81 -24.34
CA ASN A 9 -4.28 -7.40 -24.46
C ASN A 9 -5.22 -6.52 -23.62
N MET A 10 -5.20 -6.69 -22.29
CA MET A 10 -5.94 -5.81 -21.40
C MET A 10 -5.48 -4.37 -21.64
N THR A 11 -6.35 -3.57 -22.25
CA THR A 11 -6.01 -2.23 -22.70
C THR A 11 -5.66 -1.37 -21.47
N ARG A 12 -4.76 -0.38 -21.61
CA ARG A 12 -4.32 0.51 -20.51
C ARG A 12 -5.50 1.03 -19.67
N ARG A 13 -6.66 1.25 -20.30
CA ARG A 13 -7.91 1.73 -19.69
C ARG A 13 -8.55 0.71 -18.75
N GLU A 14 -8.58 -0.57 -19.12
CA GLU A 14 -9.15 -1.65 -18.30
C GLU A 14 -8.28 -1.93 -17.08
N ARG A 15 -6.95 -1.84 -17.24
CA ARG A 15 -5.99 -1.98 -16.15
C ARG A 15 -6.15 -0.88 -15.10
N ILE A 16 -6.36 0.37 -15.54
CA ILE A 16 -6.68 1.50 -14.65
C ILE A 16 -8.06 1.29 -14.00
N ARG A 17 -9.05 0.78 -14.74
CA ARG A 17 -10.40 0.51 -14.21
C ARG A 17 -10.39 -0.58 -13.13
N ALA A 18 -9.58 -1.63 -13.29
CA ALA A 18 -9.42 -2.69 -12.31
C ALA A 18 -8.73 -2.22 -11.02
N MET A 19 -7.81 -1.26 -11.13
CA MET A 19 -7.12 -0.62 -10.00
C MET A 19 -7.87 0.58 -9.41
N ARG A 20 -8.94 1.05 -10.09
CA ARG A 20 -9.75 2.20 -9.65
C ARG A 20 -10.27 2.09 -8.21
N PRO A 21 -10.82 0.96 -7.72
CA PRO A 21 -11.28 0.87 -6.33
C PRO A 21 -10.13 1.06 -5.34
N PHE A 22 -8.94 0.53 -5.64
CA PHE A 22 -7.75 0.73 -4.80
C PHE A 22 -7.33 2.19 -4.75
N TYR A 23 -7.24 2.88 -5.89
CA TYR A 23 -6.88 4.30 -5.91
C TYR A 23 -7.93 5.19 -5.25
N ILE A 24 -9.22 4.88 -5.38
CA ILE A 24 -10.30 5.60 -4.70
C ILE A 24 -10.18 5.42 -3.19
N LEU A 25 -10.02 4.18 -2.72
CA LEU A 25 -9.79 3.90 -1.30
C LEU A 25 -8.53 4.61 -0.78
N TYR A 26 -7.45 4.63 -1.57
CA TYR A 26 -6.22 5.35 -1.25
C TYR A 26 -6.44 6.86 -1.11
N ALA A 27 -7.15 7.45 -2.07
CA ALA A 27 -7.46 8.88 -2.08
C ALA A 27 -8.38 9.29 -0.92
N ILE A 28 -9.21 8.38 -0.38
CA ILE A 28 -10.06 8.63 0.79
C ILE A 28 -9.29 8.41 2.09
N TYR A 29 -8.48 7.36 2.16
CA TYR A 29 -7.71 7.00 3.36
C TYR A 29 -6.66 8.03 3.72
N MET A 30 -5.92 8.56 2.73
CA MET A 30 -4.87 9.56 2.98
C MET A 30 -5.40 10.81 3.73
N PRO A 31 -6.45 11.50 3.26
CA PRO A 31 -7.04 12.61 3.99
C PRO A 31 -7.73 12.16 5.28
N PHE A 32 -8.32 10.97 5.33
CA PHE A 32 -8.89 10.42 6.56
C PHE A 32 -7.83 10.29 7.66
N CYS A 33 -6.68 9.67 7.36
CA CYS A 33 -5.57 9.54 8.30
C CYS A 33 -4.98 10.90 8.69
N PHE A 34 -4.84 11.81 7.72
CA PHE A 34 -4.40 13.17 8.00
C PHE A 34 -5.34 13.86 8.99
N LEU A 35 -6.66 13.75 8.80
CA LEU A 35 -7.64 14.30 9.74
C LEU A 35 -7.54 13.67 11.13
N LEU A 36 -7.35 12.34 11.22
CA LEU A 36 -7.21 11.65 12.51
C LEU A 36 -5.97 12.12 13.30
N ILE A 37 -4.83 12.29 12.63
CA ILE A 37 -3.58 12.77 13.26
C ILE A 37 -3.73 14.20 13.78
N PHE A 38 -4.39 15.08 13.02
CA PHE A 38 -4.57 16.48 13.39
C PHE A 38 -5.66 16.72 14.43
N SER A 39 -6.62 15.81 14.55
CA SER A 39 -7.75 15.98 15.47
C SER A 39 -7.39 15.81 16.95
N LYS A 40 -6.17 15.34 17.28
CA LYS A 40 -5.66 15.12 18.66
C LYS A 40 -6.78 14.81 19.67
N PRO A 41 -7.44 13.64 19.56
CA PRO A 41 -8.57 13.34 20.43
C PRO A 41 -8.14 13.41 21.90
N VAL A 42 -9.00 13.97 22.74
CA VAL A 42 -8.79 14.05 24.20
C VAL A 42 -8.60 12.62 24.72
N LYS A 43 -7.43 12.34 25.31
CA LYS A 43 -7.16 11.08 26.00
C LYS A 43 -8.29 10.84 27.00
N ASP A 44 -8.91 9.65 26.94
CA ASP A 44 -9.92 9.13 27.89
C ASP A 44 -11.41 9.35 27.55
N SER A 45 -11.75 9.70 26.30
CA SER A 45 -13.15 9.57 25.82
C SER A 45 -13.40 8.20 25.20
N VAL A 46 -14.58 7.61 25.43
CA VAL A 46 -15.07 6.39 24.73
C VAL A 46 -15.00 6.55 23.19
N GLY A 47 -15.07 7.79 22.70
CA GLY A 47 -14.90 8.12 21.28
C GLY A 47 -13.47 7.96 20.75
N ALA A 48 -12.43 7.95 21.60
CA ALA A 48 -11.05 7.79 21.14
C ALA A 48 -10.78 6.36 20.63
N TRP A 49 -11.28 5.34 21.34
CA TRP A 49 -11.07 3.94 20.95
C TRP A 49 -11.80 3.56 19.67
N THR A 50 -12.98 4.14 19.41
CA THR A 50 -13.71 3.89 18.17
C THR A 50 -13.00 4.48 16.96
N ILE A 51 -12.35 5.64 17.14
CA ILE A 51 -11.52 6.28 16.12
C ILE A 51 -10.28 5.44 15.83
N ASP A 52 -9.57 4.98 16.87
CA ASP A 52 -8.38 4.14 16.71
C ASP A 52 -8.72 2.80 16.04
N LEU A 53 -9.84 2.18 16.43
CA LEU A 53 -10.33 0.97 15.80
C LEU A 53 -10.70 1.22 14.33
N ALA A 54 -11.40 2.31 14.03
CA ALA A 54 -11.74 2.68 12.66
C ALA A 54 -10.49 2.91 11.80
N ALA A 55 -9.46 3.55 12.36
CA ALA A 55 -8.17 3.73 11.71
C ALA A 55 -7.50 2.37 11.40
N GLY A 56 -7.46 1.45 12.37
CA GLY A 56 -6.93 0.11 12.18
C GLY A 56 -7.70 -0.70 11.13
N VAL A 57 -9.04 -0.67 11.18
CA VAL A 57 -9.89 -1.35 10.19
C VAL A 57 -9.69 -0.77 8.80
N SER A 58 -9.54 0.55 8.67
CA SER A 58 -9.29 1.20 7.38
C SER A 58 -7.96 0.76 6.75
N MET A 59 -6.92 0.55 7.56
CA MET A 59 -5.64 0.00 7.13
C MET A 59 -5.78 -1.43 6.59
N VAL A 60 -6.53 -2.28 7.30
CA VAL A 60 -6.79 -3.66 6.85
C VAL A 60 -7.60 -3.68 5.56
N ALA A 61 -8.64 -2.85 5.45
CA ALA A 61 -9.44 -2.73 4.24
C ALA A 61 -8.59 -2.33 3.02
N MET A 62 -7.59 -1.47 3.22
CA MET A 62 -6.62 -1.10 2.20
C MET A 62 -5.73 -2.25 1.74
N LEU A 63 -5.22 -3.04 2.67
CA LEU A 63 -4.42 -4.22 2.35
C LEU A 63 -5.23 -5.23 1.53
N ILE A 64 -6.48 -5.46 1.92
CA ILE A 64 -7.39 -6.35 1.18
C ILE A 64 -7.68 -5.80 -0.22
N ALA A 65 -7.95 -4.50 -0.34
CA ALA A 65 -8.18 -3.86 -1.63
C ALA A 65 -6.95 -3.91 -2.55
N ALA A 66 -5.75 -3.73 -1.99
CA ALA A 66 -4.49 -3.88 -2.71
C ALA A 66 -4.32 -5.32 -3.20
N ALA A 67 -4.44 -6.31 -2.30
CA ALA A 67 -4.33 -7.73 -2.62
C ALA A 67 -5.35 -8.16 -3.70
N ALA A 68 -6.61 -7.71 -3.58
CA ALA A 68 -7.66 -7.97 -4.57
C ALA A 68 -7.34 -7.31 -5.92
N GLY A 69 -6.77 -6.10 -5.92
CA GLY A 69 -6.29 -5.43 -7.14
C GLY A 69 -5.15 -6.18 -7.82
N PHE A 70 -4.26 -6.81 -7.04
CA PHE A 70 -3.15 -7.62 -7.55
C PHE A 70 -3.59 -8.98 -8.06
N ALA A 71 -4.53 -9.64 -7.38
CA ALA A 71 -5.10 -10.92 -7.83
C ALA A 71 -5.82 -10.81 -9.19
N ARG A 72 -6.25 -9.60 -9.56
CA ARG A 72 -6.86 -9.32 -10.88
C ARG A 72 -5.83 -9.19 -12.00
N GLN A 73 -4.53 -9.08 -11.70
CA GLN A 73 -3.50 -9.07 -12.75
C GLN A 73 -3.30 -10.47 -13.30
N ARG A 74 -3.69 -10.67 -14.56
CA ARG A 74 -3.61 -11.96 -15.25
C ARG A 74 -2.40 -12.12 -16.17
N ASP A 75 -1.60 -11.07 -16.32
CA ASP A 75 -0.35 -11.11 -17.08
C ASP A 75 0.78 -11.62 -16.17
N GLU A 76 1.35 -12.78 -16.51
CA GLU A 76 2.40 -13.44 -15.72
C GLU A 76 3.66 -12.60 -15.59
N PHE A 77 4.02 -11.82 -16.62
CA PHE A 77 5.18 -10.94 -16.58
C PHE A 77 4.96 -9.79 -15.60
N GLN A 78 3.78 -9.13 -15.68
CA GLN A 78 3.42 -8.07 -14.75
C GLN A 78 3.28 -8.60 -13.32
N ARG A 79 2.78 -9.82 -13.13
CA ARG A 79 2.65 -10.45 -11.81
C ARG A 79 4.03 -10.70 -11.19
N LYS A 80 4.98 -11.28 -11.94
CA LYS A 80 6.35 -11.49 -11.47
C LYS A 80 7.03 -10.17 -11.08
N LEU A 81 6.95 -9.17 -11.97
CA LEU A 81 7.50 -7.83 -11.73
C LEU A 81 6.91 -7.18 -10.47
N LEU A 82 5.60 -7.29 -10.30
CA LEU A 82 4.91 -6.74 -9.15
C LEU A 82 5.28 -7.47 -7.86
N THR A 83 5.31 -8.81 -7.86
CA THR A 83 5.69 -9.60 -6.69
C THR A 83 7.11 -9.26 -6.24
N GLU A 84 8.06 -9.14 -7.18
CA GLU A 84 9.42 -8.70 -6.87
C GLU A 84 9.45 -7.29 -6.28
N ALA A 85 8.71 -6.34 -6.88
CA ALA A 85 8.59 -4.99 -6.34
C ALA A 85 7.95 -4.96 -4.93
N MET A 86 6.98 -5.84 -4.65
CA MET A 86 6.36 -5.96 -3.33
C MET A 86 7.36 -6.50 -2.30
N MET A 87 8.21 -7.46 -2.67
CA MET A 87 9.26 -7.97 -1.78
C MET A 87 10.24 -6.86 -1.39
N TRP A 88 10.63 -6.00 -2.34
CA TRP A 88 11.41 -4.79 -2.05
C TRP A 88 10.63 -3.81 -1.16
N GLY A 89 9.34 -3.65 -1.39
CA GLY A 89 8.44 -2.87 -0.54
C GLY A 89 8.42 -3.35 0.91
N VAL A 90 8.18 -4.65 1.13
CA VAL A 90 8.12 -5.25 2.46
C VAL A 90 9.48 -5.19 3.14
N GLY A 91 10.56 -5.56 2.44
CA GLY A 91 11.91 -5.52 2.97
C GLY A 91 12.33 -4.10 3.36
N GLY A 92 12.03 -3.11 2.52
CA GLY A 92 12.31 -1.70 2.80
C GLY A 92 11.48 -1.16 3.97
N LEU A 93 10.19 -1.49 4.04
CA LEU A 93 9.34 -1.11 5.18
C LEU A 93 9.88 -1.72 6.48
N LEU A 94 10.18 -3.02 6.49
CA LEU A 94 10.73 -3.71 7.67
C LEU A 94 12.08 -3.12 8.10
N ALA A 95 12.96 -2.79 7.16
CA ALA A 95 14.22 -2.15 7.49
C ALA A 95 14.01 -0.78 8.16
N ILE A 96 13.11 0.05 7.61
CA ILE A 96 12.80 1.37 8.17
C ILE A 96 12.16 1.23 9.56
N THR A 97 11.14 0.39 9.73
CA THR A 97 10.47 0.23 11.02
C THR A 97 11.38 -0.41 12.07
N CYS A 98 12.30 -1.29 11.67
CA CYS A 98 13.30 -1.86 12.57
C CYS A 98 14.31 -0.81 13.03
N VAL A 99 14.91 -0.06 12.09
CA VAL A 99 15.85 1.02 12.42
C VAL A 99 15.17 2.07 13.29
N TRP A 100 13.96 2.51 12.93
CA TRP A 100 13.21 3.49 13.71
C TRP A 100 12.83 2.96 15.09
N GLY A 101 12.33 1.73 15.18
CA GLY A 101 11.98 1.09 16.45
C GLY A 101 13.18 0.93 17.38
N LEU A 102 14.36 0.60 16.86
CA LEU A 102 15.60 0.55 17.63
C LEU A 102 16.05 1.95 18.09
N LEU A 103 15.81 2.97 17.26
CA LEU A 103 16.13 4.35 17.58
C LEU A 103 15.23 4.88 18.71
N GLU A 104 13.94 4.55 18.70
CA GLU A 104 12.98 4.89 19.77
C GLU A 104 13.38 4.32 21.14
N VAL A 105 14.07 3.17 21.18
CA VAL A 105 14.56 2.58 22.44
C VAL A 105 15.68 3.40 23.06
N HIS A 106 16.55 4.00 22.24
CA HIS A 106 17.78 4.66 22.70
C HIS A 106 17.70 6.18 22.68
N THR A 107 16.72 6.76 21.99
CA THR A 107 16.60 8.21 21.79
C THR A 107 15.17 8.68 22.04
N SER A 108 15.02 9.90 22.52
CA SER A 108 13.72 10.54 22.77
C SER A 108 13.07 11.08 21.49
N ILE A 109 13.14 10.32 20.40
CA ILE A 109 12.54 10.67 19.11
C ILE A 109 11.02 10.43 19.18
N PRO A 110 10.20 11.25 18.51
CA PRO A 110 8.75 11.03 18.46
C PRO A 110 8.40 9.65 17.91
N ARG A 111 7.41 9.01 18.54
CA ARG A 111 6.92 7.70 18.13
C ARG A 111 6.38 7.76 16.71
N MET A 112 6.81 6.85 15.85
CA MET A 112 6.28 6.79 14.49
C MET A 112 4.84 6.30 14.51
N ASP A 113 3.93 7.08 13.93
CA ASP A 113 2.54 6.65 13.80
C ASP A 113 2.45 5.50 12.79
N VAL A 114 1.78 4.41 13.20
CA VAL A 114 1.58 3.20 12.41
C VAL A 114 0.86 3.51 11.09
N LEU A 115 0.10 4.61 11.04
CA LEU A 115 -0.58 5.09 9.84
C LEU A 115 0.40 5.42 8.68
N PHE A 116 1.66 5.75 8.97
CA PHE A 116 2.67 6.03 7.93
C PHE A 116 3.26 4.77 7.28
N ASN A 117 3.13 3.61 7.91
CA ASN A 117 3.74 2.37 7.41
C ASN A 117 3.25 2.00 5.99
N PHE A 118 1.95 2.14 5.74
CA PHE A 118 1.36 1.79 4.45
C PHE A 118 1.74 2.76 3.31
N PRO A 119 1.71 4.08 3.49
CA PRO A 119 2.29 5.03 2.53
C PRO A 119 3.76 4.77 2.21
N ILE A 120 4.58 4.46 3.23
CA ILE A 120 6.00 4.12 3.05
C ILE A 120 6.12 2.86 2.20
N PHE A 121 5.40 1.79 2.55
CA PHE A 121 5.36 0.54 1.79
C PHE A 121 4.97 0.76 0.31
N MET A 122 3.91 1.52 0.07
CA MET A 122 3.43 1.81 -1.29
C MET A 122 4.45 2.62 -2.08
N THR A 123 5.13 3.57 -1.44
CA THR A 123 6.16 4.40 -2.08
C THR A 123 7.38 3.57 -2.48
N ILE A 124 7.87 2.72 -1.58
CA ILE A 124 9.01 1.82 -1.87
C ILE A 124 8.62 0.83 -2.97
N THR A 125 7.44 0.23 -2.89
CA THR A 125 6.93 -0.69 -3.92
C THR A 125 6.82 0.00 -5.29
N ALA A 126 6.33 1.25 -5.33
CA ALA A 126 6.22 2.02 -6.57
C ALA A 126 7.59 2.34 -7.17
N ILE A 127 8.55 2.78 -6.34
CA ILE A 127 9.93 3.05 -6.76
C ILE A 127 10.59 1.77 -7.28
N ALA A 128 10.47 0.66 -6.55
CA ALA A 128 11.02 -0.64 -6.94
C ALA A 128 10.44 -1.09 -8.29
N LYS A 129 9.12 -0.96 -8.47
CA LYS A 129 8.48 -1.31 -9.74
C LYS A 129 9.03 -0.49 -10.92
N VAL A 130 9.21 0.82 -10.74
CA VAL A 130 9.80 1.69 -11.78
C VAL A 130 11.25 1.31 -12.06
N ALA A 131 12.03 1.02 -11.01
CA ALA A 131 13.42 0.62 -11.13
C ALA A 131 13.59 -0.72 -11.88
N ILE A 132 12.79 -1.74 -11.54
CA ILE A 132 12.86 -3.05 -12.20
C ILE A 132 12.35 -2.95 -13.65
N PHE A 133 11.28 -2.18 -13.89
CA PHE A 133 10.79 -1.94 -15.25
C PHE A 133 11.83 -1.26 -16.14
N ARG A 134 12.61 -0.32 -15.58
CA ARG A 134 13.73 0.32 -16.30
C ARG A 134 14.87 -0.63 -16.63
N ARG A 135 15.06 -1.69 -15.84
CA ARG A 135 16.10 -2.72 -16.10
C ARG A 135 15.68 -3.74 -17.16
N ASN A 136 14.38 -3.98 -17.32
CA ASN A 136 13.83 -4.96 -18.26
C ASN A 136 12.96 -4.28 -19.34
N PRO A 137 13.52 -3.44 -20.23
CA PRO A 137 12.77 -2.95 -21.40
C PRO A 137 12.39 -4.15 -22.28
N VAL A 138 11.15 -4.15 -22.76
CA VAL A 138 10.47 -5.24 -23.50
C VAL A 138 11.08 -5.46 -24.89
N GLY A 139 12.38 -5.74 -25.01
CA GLY A 139 13.07 -5.80 -26.30
C GLY A 139 14.41 -6.53 -26.36
N ASN A 140 14.72 -7.40 -25.40
CA ASN A 140 15.92 -8.26 -25.44
C ASN A 140 15.57 -9.75 -25.44
N GLU A 141 14.51 -10.12 -26.16
CA GLU A 141 14.25 -11.49 -26.63
C GLU A 141 13.75 -11.43 -28.08
#